data_AF-A0A1F5YKC3-F1
#
_entry.id   AF-A0A1F5YKC3-F1
#
_cell.length_a   1.000
_cell.length_b   1.000
_cell.length_c   1.000
_cell.angle_alpha   90.00
_cell.angle_beta   90.00
_cell.angle_gamma   90.00
#
_symmetry.space_group_name_H-M   'P 1'
#
loop_
_entity.id
_entity.type
_entity.pdbx_description
1 polymer ?
#
loop_
_entity_poly.entity_id
_entity_poly.type
_entity_poly.pdbx_seq_one_letter_code
_entity_poly.pdbx_strand_id
1 'polypeptide(L)'
;MFVSTFKGGFLLVNMEKIIKLLPQFVIGVVCGLIFLTTGVDKAQAFFLPLPKLPPLSQLLPISRFFPLLKPLPTLAPLSDQISPIPTTVSITPASSLTPTVTPSITFTPTPSLTQTATPTLTPTLTPSSTPTATPTPTITLTITPSETPTPTIELIPTETVILTETPTVTSTPTVTVEVTPSETPAPTEIQPSPTETPYPTVSATPELIAYWKIDEGVGNTIHDVSGNGYDLNVTGDPEWSDDLPPSTVSNTKSVVFSGNDYAMLANQDHNSAFDFTDSFTIEAWMKTAPDSSMESAVVSKNPAYVMWVWGTLRNFITGSYGSNSISINDGSWHHVAIIWDGSKAWTAVDGKVEFAMDKEKPINNIGIPLYVGTYNVTDPNYFFVGSLDEIKIYNHARSQEELLLDAGIFRSVVVNEIMWAGSSMSTADEWVELRNMTPSIIDLTDWIIESLGSGSNNVVITNGSIPANGYFLISNYNKTDSIINIDPNIVTSSISLNNDGEQLILKDQFGHSVDSANGDSTWFAGDETTDNEKSMSRKTPPGDGTVTDNWFTSNVTKNIDSGVLEKASPMDDNNP
;
A
#
# COMPACT_ATOMS: atom_id res chain seq x y z
N MET A 1 34.63 -20.40 -15.31
CA MET A 1 35.84 -21.21 -15.50
C MET A 1 35.46 -22.39 -16.40
N PHE A 2 36.28 -22.64 -17.43
CA PHE A 2 36.19 -23.64 -18.49
C PHE A 2 35.22 -23.46 -19.68
N VAL A 3 35.88 -23.66 -20.82
CA VAL A 3 35.56 -23.42 -22.22
C VAL A 3 35.21 -24.76 -22.87
N SER A 4 34.26 -24.80 -23.80
CA SER A 4 34.46 -25.60 -25.02
C SER A 4 33.66 -25.02 -26.19
N THR A 5 34.40 -24.79 -27.27
CA THR A 5 34.00 -24.32 -28.60
C THR A 5 33.40 -25.47 -29.41
N PHE A 6 32.30 -25.25 -30.12
CA PHE A 6 32.06 -25.96 -31.39
C PHE A 6 31.38 -25.06 -32.43
N LYS A 7 31.94 -25.13 -33.64
CA LYS A 7 31.65 -24.33 -34.83
C LYS A 7 30.39 -24.83 -35.55
N GLY A 8 29.62 -23.88 -36.09
CA GLY A 8 29.03 -23.90 -37.43
C GLY A 8 28.15 -25.09 -37.82
N GLY A 9 26.83 -24.87 -37.81
CA GLY A 9 25.86 -25.73 -38.48
C GLY A 9 24.58 -24.95 -38.78
N PHE A 10 24.38 -24.62 -40.06
CA PHE A 10 23.12 -24.08 -40.59
C PHE A 10 21.99 -25.11 -40.37
N LEU A 11 20.92 -24.74 -39.66
CA LEU A 11 19.66 -25.47 -39.70
C LEU A 11 18.77 -24.85 -40.79
N LEU A 12 18.69 -25.52 -41.93
CA LEU A 12 17.64 -25.30 -42.93
C LEU A 12 16.34 -25.90 -42.39
N VAL A 13 15.40 -25.06 -41.97
CA VAL A 13 14.01 -25.49 -41.71
C VAL A 13 13.18 -25.25 -42.97
N ASN A 14 12.56 -26.34 -43.42
CA ASN A 14 11.85 -26.49 -44.68
C ASN A 14 10.49 -25.75 -44.65
N MET A 15 10.39 -24.60 -45.34
CA MET A 15 9.18 -23.77 -45.47
C MET A 15 8.15 -24.36 -46.47
N GLU A 16 7.66 -25.58 -46.23
CA GLU A 16 6.54 -26.14 -47.00
C GLU A 16 5.33 -26.58 -46.14
N LYS A 17 5.35 -26.34 -44.82
CA LYS A 17 4.22 -26.71 -43.94
C LYS A 17 3.61 -25.59 -43.07
N ILE A 18 4.03 -24.34 -43.24
CA ILE A 18 3.44 -23.18 -42.54
C ILE A 18 2.78 -22.23 -43.57
N ILE A 19 2.00 -22.80 -44.49
CA ILE A 19 1.07 -22.05 -45.37
C ILE A 19 -0.26 -22.80 -45.36
N LYS A 20 -0.80 -23.08 -44.18
CA LYS A 20 -2.21 -23.46 -43.96
C LYS A 20 -2.56 -23.12 -42.51
N LEU A 21 -2.72 -21.83 -42.24
CA LEU A 21 -3.53 -21.22 -41.19
C LEU A 21 -2.98 -19.79 -41.07
N LEU A 22 -3.64 -18.83 -41.73
CA LEU A 22 -3.82 -17.43 -41.32
C LEU A 22 -4.44 -16.65 -42.50
N PRO A 23 -5.52 -15.87 -42.28
CA PRO A 23 -6.18 -15.13 -43.34
C PRO A 23 -5.36 -13.92 -43.82
N GLN A 24 -5.52 -13.62 -45.10
CA GLN A 24 -4.75 -12.63 -45.88
C GLN A 24 -5.01 -11.19 -45.41
N PHE A 25 -4.37 -10.71 -44.34
CA PHE A 25 -4.25 -9.27 -44.08
C PHE A 25 -3.07 -8.89 -43.18
N VAL A 26 -1.95 -9.62 -43.20
CA VAL A 26 -0.69 -9.15 -42.59
C VAL A 26 0.52 -9.64 -43.40
N ILE A 27 0.72 -9.07 -44.59
CA ILE A 27 2.00 -9.15 -45.32
C ILE A 27 2.38 -7.71 -45.65
N GLY A 28 2.90 -7.02 -44.64
CA GLY A 28 3.30 -5.61 -44.74
C GLY A 28 4.17 -5.13 -43.59
N VAL A 29 4.13 -5.79 -42.43
CA VAL A 29 4.85 -5.31 -41.22
C VAL A 29 6.03 -6.20 -40.82
N VAL A 30 6.19 -7.40 -41.38
CA VAL A 30 7.25 -8.35 -40.97
C VAL A 30 8.59 -8.18 -41.72
N CYS A 31 8.70 -7.22 -42.66
CA CYS A 31 9.99 -6.90 -43.31
C CYS A 31 10.59 -5.55 -42.87
N GLY A 32 10.03 -4.87 -41.87
CA GLY A 32 10.52 -3.57 -41.37
C GLY A 32 11.29 -3.63 -40.05
N LEU A 33 11.41 -4.81 -39.42
CA LEU A 33 11.93 -4.93 -38.05
C LEU A 33 13.16 -5.86 -37.94
N ILE A 34 14.12 -5.77 -38.86
CA ILE A 34 15.48 -6.29 -38.65
C ILE A 34 16.49 -5.34 -39.31
N PHE A 35 16.49 -4.08 -38.90
CA PHE A 35 17.61 -3.15 -39.13
C PHE A 35 17.56 -2.08 -38.05
N LEU A 36 17.91 -2.43 -36.80
CA LEU A 36 18.37 -1.49 -35.78
C LEU A 36 18.97 -2.20 -34.55
N THR A 37 19.74 -3.27 -34.74
CA THR A 37 20.71 -3.70 -33.71
C THR A 37 21.92 -4.32 -34.41
N THR A 38 23.04 -3.62 -34.34
CA THR A 38 24.46 -3.97 -34.64
C THR A 38 25.07 -2.98 -35.63
N GLY A 39 25.73 -1.96 -35.07
CA GLY A 39 26.65 -1.12 -35.83
C GLY A 39 27.84 -1.96 -36.28
N VAL A 40 28.00 -2.10 -37.60
CA VAL A 40 29.27 -2.49 -38.22
C VAL A 40 29.46 -1.69 -39.51
N ASP A 41 30.64 -1.09 -39.59
CA ASP A 41 31.18 -0.26 -40.65
C ASP A 41 31.23 -0.91 -42.04
N LYS A 42 31.03 -0.05 -43.04
CA LYS A 42 31.61 -0.01 -44.41
C LYS A 42 31.67 -1.28 -45.27
N ALA A 43 31.04 -1.10 -46.44
CA ALA A 43 31.42 -1.61 -47.77
C ALA A 43 31.01 -3.05 -48.13
N GLN A 44 29.91 -3.18 -48.89
CA GLN A 44 29.91 -3.61 -50.31
C GLN A 44 28.46 -3.82 -50.77
N ALA A 45 27.96 -2.94 -51.65
CA ALA A 45 26.67 -3.09 -52.30
C ALA A 45 26.80 -4.09 -53.46
N PHE A 46 26.08 -5.22 -53.39
CA PHE A 46 25.83 -6.08 -54.54
C PHE A 46 24.40 -5.80 -55.05
N PHE A 47 24.32 -5.21 -56.24
CA PHE A 47 23.07 -5.01 -56.98
C PHE A 47 22.54 -6.37 -57.47
N LEU A 48 21.28 -6.69 -57.15
CA LEU A 48 20.46 -7.65 -57.90
C LEU A 48 19.19 -6.92 -58.40
N PRO A 49 18.75 -7.16 -59.65
CA PRO A 49 17.73 -6.34 -60.30
C PRO A 49 16.32 -6.67 -59.83
N LEU A 50 15.51 -5.63 -59.59
CA LEU A 50 14.07 -5.72 -59.32
C LEU A 50 13.30 -6.20 -60.57
N PRO A 51 12.33 -7.12 -60.44
CA PRO A 51 11.40 -7.43 -61.53
C PRO A 51 10.34 -6.32 -61.68
N LYS A 52 10.04 -5.99 -62.94
CA LYS A 52 9.11 -4.92 -63.37
C LYS A 52 7.67 -5.20 -62.93
N LEU A 53 7.02 -4.22 -62.28
CA LEU A 53 5.56 -4.19 -62.12
C LEU A 53 4.85 -3.75 -63.43
N PRO A 54 3.64 -4.27 -63.72
CA PRO A 54 2.84 -3.87 -64.87
C PRO A 54 2.21 -2.47 -64.70
N PRO A 55 1.92 -1.75 -65.82
CA PRO A 55 1.52 -0.34 -65.79
C PRO A 55 0.07 -0.09 -65.36
N LEU A 56 -0.10 1.03 -64.67
CA LEU A 56 -1.33 1.60 -64.12
C LEU A 56 -2.33 1.98 -65.24
N SER A 57 -3.19 1.05 -65.66
CA SER A 57 -4.23 1.34 -66.65
C SER A 57 -5.55 0.57 -66.47
N GLN A 58 -5.83 0.03 -65.29
CA GLN A 58 -7.11 -0.69 -65.04
C GLN A 58 -7.75 -0.43 -63.66
N LEU A 59 -7.96 0.85 -63.29
CA LEU A 59 -9.01 1.20 -62.33
C LEU A 59 -9.71 2.48 -62.80
N LEU A 60 -10.97 2.33 -63.24
CA LEU A 60 -11.90 3.42 -63.57
C LEU A 60 -12.68 3.87 -62.32
N PRO A 61 -13.28 5.08 -62.33
CA PRO A 61 -13.44 5.93 -61.14
C PRO A 61 -14.87 6.00 -60.60
N ILE A 62 -15.04 6.44 -59.36
CA ILE A 62 -16.29 7.04 -58.89
C ILE A 62 -16.00 8.41 -58.25
N SER A 63 -16.53 9.43 -58.91
CA SER A 63 -16.56 10.83 -58.51
C SER A 63 -17.83 11.17 -57.71
N ARG A 64 -17.80 12.36 -57.06
CA ARG A 64 -18.87 13.18 -56.44
C ARG A 64 -18.82 13.09 -54.90
N PHE A 65 -18.68 14.14 -54.10
CA PHE A 65 -19.09 15.55 -54.22
C PHE A 65 -18.08 16.49 -53.51
N PHE A 66 -17.86 17.66 -54.08
CA PHE A 66 -17.38 18.90 -53.41
C PHE A 66 -18.56 19.90 -53.45
N PRO A 67 -18.69 20.88 -52.53
CA PRO A 67 -18.01 22.16 -52.77
C PRO A 67 -17.58 23.02 -51.55
N LEU A 68 -16.52 23.80 -51.83
CA LEU A 68 -16.20 25.17 -51.37
C LEU A 68 -15.83 25.41 -49.88
N LEU A 69 -14.61 25.92 -49.62
CA LEU A 69 -14.32 27.37 -49.49
C LEU A 69 -12.80 27.70 -49.33
N LYS A 70 -12.33 28.58 -50.24
CA LYS A 70 -11.26 29.63 -50.21
C LYS A 70 -9.85 29.43 -49.57
N PRO A 71 -8.76 29.92 -50.24
CA PRO A 71 -7.39 29.95 -49.71
C PRO A 71 -6.85 31.33 -49.24
N LEU A 72 -5.92 31.29 -48.25
CA LEU A 72 -4.77 32.16 -47.87
C LEU A 72 -5.00 33.67 -47.52
N PRO A 73 -4.17 34.32 -46.66
CA PRO A 73 -2.71 34.57 -46.88
C PRO A 73 -1.81 34.32 -45.63
N THR A 74 -0.63 33.69 -45.73
CA THR A 74 0.72 34.32 -45.84
C THR A 74 0.89 35.69 -45.18
N LEU A 75 1.70 35.74 -44.10
CA LEU A 75 2.36 36.96 -43.63
C LEU A 75 3.88 36.76 -43.66
N ALA A 76 4.54 37.77 -44.22
CA ALA A 76 5.98 37.91 -44.42
C ALA A 76 6.68 38.40 -43.13
N PRO A 77 8.03 38.30 -43.04
CA PRO A 77 8.78 38.50 -41.80
C PRO A 77 9.04 39.99 -41.52
N LEU A 78 9.15 40.37 -40.25
CA LEU A 78 9.63 41.68 -39.85
C LEU A 78 11.09 41.63 -39.37
N SER A 79 11.81 42.61 -39.90
CA SER A 79 13.24 42.87 -39.92
C SER A 79 13.80 43.45 -38.61
N ASP A 80 15.07 43.13 -38.40
CA ASP A 80 16.13 43.80 -37.62
C ASP A 80 15.90 45.27 -37.25
N GLN A 81 16.28 45.62 -36.01
CA GLN A 81 17.09 46.81 -35.71
C GLN A 81 18.06 46.52 -34.54
N ILE A 82 19.35 46.80 -34.79
CA ILE A 82 20.52 46.60 -33.93
C ILE A 82 21.02 47.97 -33.43
N SER A 83 21.58 48.01 -32.20
CA SER A 83 22.74 48.83 -31.72
C SER A 83 22.46 49.69 -30.47
N PRO A 84 23.49 50.11 -29.69
CA PRO A 84 24.68 49.37 -29.23
C PRO A 84 24.98 49.56 -27.71
N ILE A 85 25.91 48.75 -27.21
CA ILE A 85 26.56 48.74 -25.89
C ILE A 85 27.47 49.97 -25.66
N PRO A 86 27.74 50.35 -24.40
CA PRO A 86 29.12 50.67 -24.02
C PRO A 86 29.62 49.96 -22.75
N THR A 87 30.89 49.57 -22.83
CA THR A 87 31.77 48.89 -21.89
C THR A 87 32.40 49.85 -20.87
N THR A 88 32.62 49.43 -19.62
CA THR A 88 33.70 49.98 -18.75
C THR A 88 34.28 48.96 -17.75
N VAL A 89 35.57 48.67 -17.99
CA VAL A 89 36.77 48.27 -17.22
C VAL A 89 36.76 47.98 -15.69
N SER A 90 37.60 46.97 -15.37
CA SER A 90 38.02 46.32 -14.11
C SER A 90 39.03 47.08 -13.24
N ILE A 91 39.09 46.77 -11.93
CA ILE A 91 40.34 46.65 -11.13
C ILE A 91 40.13 45.81 -9.84
N THR A 92 41.13 44.99 -9.50
CA THR A 92 41.32 44.18 -8.25
C THR A 92 42.61 44.64 -7.55
N PRO A 93 42.79 44.44 -6.22
CA PRO A 93 43.93 43.60 -5.80
C PRO A 93 43.78 42.76 -4.51
N ALA A 94 44.39 41.58 -4.59
CA ALA A 94 45.16 40.68 -3.69
C ALA A 94 45.19 40.72 -2.13
N SER A 95 45.47 39.51 -1.63
CA SER A 95 45.49 38.88 -0.29
C SER A 95 46.76 39.04 0.60
N SER A 96 46.67 38.62 1.87
CA SER A 96 47.79 38.47 2.85
C SER A 96 47.53 37.31 3.86
N LEU A 97 48.58 36.61 4.32
CA LEU A 97 48.57 35.33 5.09
C LEU A 97 49.33 35.38 6.45
N THR A 98 48.99 34.40 7.33
CA THR A 98 49.79 33.66 8.38
C THR A 98 50.10 34.31 9.74
N PRO A 99 50.42 33.55 10.86
CA PRO A 99 50.41 32.09 11.15
C PRO A 99 49.80 31.61 12.52
N THR A 100 49.84 30.28 12.76
CA THR A 100 49.33 29.39 13.85
C THR A 100 50.19 29.28 15.12
N VAL A 101 49.62 28.97 16.32
CA VAL A 101 50.21 28.07 17.38
C VAL A 101 49.14 27.49 18.35
N THR A 102 49.27 26.20 18.74
CA THR A 102 48.49 25.46 19.76
C THR A 102 49.34 25.20 21.02
N PRO A 103 48.76 25.23 22.24
CA PRO A 103 49.24 24.35 23.32
C PRO A 103 48.12 23.68 24.14
N SER A 104 48.45 22.52 24.74
CA SER A 104 47.67 21.75 25.74
C SER A 104 48.60 21.34 26.87
N ILE A 105 48.23 21.53 28.16
CA ILE A 105 48.70 20.75 29.32
C ILE A 105 47.70 20.85 30.52
N THR A 106 47.46 19.71 31.17
CA THR A 106 46.69 19.43 32.42
C THR A 106 47.57 19.52 33.69
N PHE A 107 47.05 19.93 34.87
CA PHE A 107 47.43 19.37 36.20
C PHE A 107 46.41 19.70 37.34
N THR A 108 46.23 18.73 38.24
CA THR A 108 45.44 18.69 39.50
C THR A 108 46.34 19.03 40.71
N PRO A 109 45.89 19.74 41.78
CA PRO A 109 45.72 19.08 43.11
C PRO A 109 44.68 19.69 44.12
N THR A 110 44.13 18.76 44.92
CA THR A 110 43.54 18.68 46.30
C THR A 110 44.10 19.67 47.39
N PRO A 111 43.62 19.76 48.67
CA PRO A 111 42.29 19.81 49.35
C PRO A 111 42.10 21.07 50.28
N SER A 112 40.94 21.22 50.97
CA SER A 112 40.83 21.28 52.46
C SER A 112 39.54 21.97 52.97
N LEU A 113 38.96 21.37 54.01
CA LEU A 113 37.77 21.77 54.79
C LEU A 113 38.08 22.93 55.77
N THR A 114 37.06 23.61 56.34
CA THR A 114 36.83 23.75 57.80
C THR A 114 35.59 24.62 58.17
N GLN A 115 34.68 23.96 58.92
CA GLN A 115 33.73 24.33 59.98
C GLN A 115 32.87 25.62 60.02
N THR A 116 31.55 25.38 59.99
CA THR A 116 30.58 25.46 61.10
C THR A 116 30.61 26.65 62.07
N ALA A 117 29.51 27.42 62.07
CA ALA A 117 28.84 27.89 63.29
C ALA A 117 27.36 28.18 63.02
N THR A 118 26.48 27.49 63.76
CA THR A 118 25.07 27.86 63.96
C THR A 118 24.98 28.70 65.22
N PRO A 119 24.33 29.86 65.19
CA PRO A 119 23.23 30.06 66.13
C PRO A 119 21.99 30.74 65.51
N THR A 120 20.87 30.45 66.13
CA THR A 120 19.48 30.61 65.71
C THR A 120 18.91 32.02 65.90
N LEU A 121 17.82 32.28 65.14
CA LEU A 121 16.69 33.22 65.33
C LEU A 121 16.75 34.63 64.70
N THR A 122 16.28 34.67 63.45
CA THR A 122 15.36 35.63 62.78
C THR A 122 15.73 37.12 62.75
N PRO A 123 15.92 37.65 61.52
CA PRO A 123 14.98 38.64 61.00
C PRO A 123 14.46 38.30 59.59
N THR A 124 13.15 38.49 59.40
CA THR A 124 12.43 38.42 58.12
C THR A 124 12.81 39.59 57.21
N LEU A 125 13.02 39.37 55.90
CA LEU A 125 12.47 40.16 54.78
C LEU A 125 12.68 39.42 53.43
N THR A 126 11.57 39.18 52.71
CA THR A 126 11.46 38.74 51.30
C THR A 126 11.82 39.89 50.35
N PRO A 127 12.40 39.69 49.12
CA PRO A 127 11.65 39.10 47.98
C PRO A 127 12.46 38.40 46.84
N SER A 128 11.73 37.62 46.01
CA SER A 128 11.84 37.42 44.54
C SER A 128 13.15 36.97 43.85
N SER A 129 13.11 35.82 43.13
CA SER A 129 13.77 35.63 41.80
C SER A 129 13.41 34.32 41.06
N THR A 130 13.16 34.49 39.74
CA THR A 130 13.55 33.71 38.54
C THR A 130 13.50 32.16 38.51
N PRO A 131 12.78 31.54 37.55
CA PRO A 131 12.99 30.13 37.20
C PRO A 131 14.11 29.96 36.15
N THR A 132 15.18 29.27 36.53
CA THR A 132 16.17 28.71 35.59
C THR A 132 16.28 27.21 35.83
N ALA A 133 16.08 26.43 34.76
CA ALA A 133 16.06 24.96 34.79
C ALA A 133 17.43 24.37 35.16
N THR A 134 17.40 23.37 36.05
CA THR A 134 18.56 22.58 36.49
C THR A 134 18.44 21.16 35.92
N PRO A 135 19.49 20.56 35.34
CA PRO A 135 19.45 19.18 34.84
C PRO A 135 19.40 18.15 35.99
N THR A 136 18.49 17.18 35.87
CA THR A 136 18.29 16.06 36.81
C THR A 136 19.25 14.90 36.49
N PRO A 137 19.91 14.28 37.49
CA PRO A 137 20.71 13.07 37.28
C PRO A 137 19.81 11.82 37.15
N THR A 138 20.03 11.02 36.10
CA THR A 138 19.42 9.70 35.89
C THR A 138 20.27 8.62 36.55
N ILE A 139 19.65 7.77 37.38
CA ILE A 139 20.29 6.59 38.00
C ILE A 139 19.96 5.36 37.14
N THR A 140 20.97 4.67 36.64
CA THR A 140 20.84 3.37 35.97
C THR A 140 21.14 2.25 36.97
N LEU A 141 20.21 1.30 37.15
CA LEU A 141 20.43 0.10 37.95
C LEU A 141 20.88 -1.04 37.04
N THR A 142 22.03 -1.64 37.36
CA THR A 142 22.55 -2.85 36.69
C THR A 142 22.36 -4.03 37.63
N ILE A 143 21.60 -5.04 37.22
CA ILE A 143 21.47 -6.31 37.94
C ILE A 143 22.53 -7.31 37.45
N THR A 144 23.31 -7.84 38.39
CA THR A 144 24.30 -8.91 38.18
C THR A 144 23.78 -10.17 38.88
N PRO A 145 23.70 -11.34 38.22
CA PRO A 145 23.29 -12.57 38.90
C PRO A 145 24.39 -13.07 39.84
N SER A 146 24.01 -13.45 41.06
CA SER A 146 24.89 -14.08 42.05
C SER A 146 24.26 -15.38 42.55
N GLU A 147 24.98 -16.49 42.44
CA GLU A 147 24.54 -17.79 42.94
C GLU A 147 24.49 -17.83 44.48
N THR A 148 23.47 -18.50 45.02
CA THR A 148 23.26 -18.70 46.46
C THR A 148 23.34 -20.19 46.80
N PRO A 149 24.09 -20.61 47.84
CA PRO A 149 24.38 -22.01 48.13
C PRO A 149 23.25 -22.79 48.81
N THR A 150 23.21 -24.09 48.49
CA THR A 150 22.35 -25.16 49.01
C THR A 150 22.48 -25.39 50.53
N PRO A 151 21.38 -25.42 51.31
CA PRO A 151 21.38 -25.99 52.65
C PRO A 151 20.98 -27.49 52.65
N THR A 152 21.83 -28.31 53.26
CA THR A 152 21.65 -29.75 53.50
C THR A 152 20.72 -29.97 54.70
N ILE A 153 19.72 -30.85 54.58
CA ILE A 153 18.89 -31.32 55.70
C ILE A 153 19.31 -32.74 56.09
N GLU A 154 19.65 -32.91 57.37
CA GLU A 154 20.04 -34.15 58.03
C GLU A 154 18.78 -34.86 58.60
N LEU A 155 18.61 -36.15 58.34
CA LEU A 155 17.48 -36.95 58.83
C LEU A 155 17.81 -37.64 60.16
N ILE A 156 16.91 -37.54 61.14
CA ILE A 156 16.93 -38.33 62.38
C ILE A 156 15.61 -39.12 62.46
N PRO A 157 15.60 -40.44 62.74
CA PRO A 157 14.36 -41.22 62.76
C PRO A 157 13.82 -41.56 64.18
N THR A 158 12.50 -41.82 64.22
CA THR A 158 11.70 -42.63 65.19
C THR A 158 11.40 -41.95 66.55
N GLU A 159 10.21 -42.04 67.19
CA GLU A 159 9.27 -43.15 67.36
C GLU A 159 7.77 -42.78 67.48
N THR A 160 6.94 -43.80 67.24
CA THR A 160 5.48 -43.93 67.36
C THR A 160 4.97 -43.96 68.81
N VAL A 161 3.89 -43.24 69.13
CA VAL A 161 3.01 -43.53 70.28
C VAL A 161 1.53 -43.30 69.91
N ILE A 162 0.67 -44.23 70.32
CA ILE A 162 -0.76 -44.40 70.03
C ILE A 162 -1.61 -43.99 71.27
N LEU A 163 -2.90 -43.69 71.04
CA LEU A 163 -4.09 -43.68 71.94
C LEU A 163 -4.50 -42.27 72.43
N THR A 164 -5.77 -41.85 72.58
CA THR A 164 -7.11 -42.47 72.62
C THR A 164 -8.18 -41.36 72.44
N GLU A 165 -9.37 -41.66 71.91
CA GLU A 165 -10.52 -40.73 71.81
C GLU A 165 -11.25 -40.48 73.14
N THR A 166 -11.98 -39.35 73.28
CA THR A 166 -13.31 -39.18 73.93
C THR A 166 -13.80 -37.71 73.77
N PRO A 167 -15.12 -37.43 73.65
CA PRO A 167 -15.67 -36.26 72.96
C PRO A 167 -16.12 -35.12 73.89
N THR A 168 -16.21 -33.90 73.35
CA THR A 168 -16.96 -32.80 73.98
C THR A 168 -17.75 -32.02 72.94
N VAL A 169 -19.06 -31.88 73.20
CA VAL A 169 -20.06 -31.19 72.38
C VAL A 169 -20.13 -29.70 72.77
N THR A 170 -20.65 -28.87 71.86
CA THR A 170 -21.29 -27.54 72.11
C THR A 170 -20.29 -26.37 72.05
N SER A 171 -20.47 -25.29 71.27
CA SER A 171 -21.65 -24.61 70.72
C SER A 171 -21.28 -23.86 69.42
N THR A 172 -22.29 -23.61 68.59
CA THR A 172 -22.23 -22.81 67.34
C THR A 172 -22.12 -21.30 67.63
N PRO A 173 -21.11 -20.61 67.09
CA PRO A 173 -21.25 -19.21 66.71
C PRO A 173 -21.24 -19.07 65.17
N THR A 174 -22.24 -18.35 64.68
CA THR A 174 -22.43 -17.92 63.28
C THR A 174 -21.20 -17.15 62.78
N VAL A 175 -20.61 -17.58 61.67
CA VAL A 175 -19.53 -16.85 60.97
C VAL A 175 -20.15 -15.93 59.93
N THR A 176 -19.95 -14.63 60.11
CA THR A 176 -20.13 -13.61 59.06
C THR A 176 -18.85 -13.59 58.23
N VAL A 177 -18.94 -13.86 56.92
CA VAL A 177 -17.79 -13.76 56.00
C VAL A 177 -17.61 -12.31 55.57
N GLU A 178 -16.52 -11.68 56.00
CA GLU A 178 -16.00 -10.45 55.42
C GLU A 178 -15.01 -10.85 54.31
N VAL A 179 -15.32 -10.48 53.06
CA VAL A 179 -14.45 -10.71 51.91
C VAL A 179 -13.35 -9.65 51.86
N THR A 180 -12.14 -10.05 52.21
CA THR A 180 -10.91 -9.28 51.91
C THR A 180 -10.65 -9.36 50.39
N PRO A 181 -10.44 -8.25 49.66
CA PRO A 181 -10.10 -8.31 48.25
C PRO A 181 -8.73 -8.97 48.05
N SER A 182 -8.70 -9.97 47.17
CA SER A 182 -7.50 -10.66 46.71
C SER A 182 -6.58 -9.69 45.98
N GLU A 183 -5.28 -9.70 46.33
CA GLU A 183 -4.29 -8.97 45.54
C GLU A 183 -4.25 -9.49 44.11
N THR A 184 -4.31 -8.54 43.18
CA THR A 184 -4.20 -8.77 41.73
C THR A 184 -2.73 -9.00 41.39
N PRO A 185 -2.36 -10.06 40.65
CA PRO A 185 -0.97 -10.27 40.24
C PRO A 185 -0.52 -9.14 39.31
N ALA A 186 0.69 -8.63 39.55
CA ALA A 186 1.34 -7.61 38.74
C ALA A 186 1.56 -8.10 37.29
N PRO A 187 1.37 -7.25 36.26
CA PRO A 187 1.52 -7.66 34.87
C PRO A 187 2.99 -7.95 34.55
N THR A 188 3.22 -9.07 33.86
CA THR A 188 4.51 -9.46 33.29
C THR A 188 4.91 -8.44 32.21
N GLU A 189 6.12 -7.90 32.32
CA GLU A 189 6.70 -6.97 31.35
C GLU A 189 6.90 -7.69 30.00
N ILE A 190 6.08 -7.32 29.01
CA ILE A 190 6.16 -7.84 27.65
C ILE A 190 7.29 -7.08 26.95
N GLN A 191 8.28 -7.81 26.44
CA GLN A 191 9.35 -7.28 25.58
C GLN A 191 8.73 -6.53 24.38
N PRO A 192 9.13 -5.28 24.08
CA PRO A 192 8.51 -4.55 22.98
C PRO A 192 8.80 -5.22 21.65
N SER A 193 7.72 -5.51 20.91
CA SER A 193 7.68 -5.77 19.47
C SER A 193 8.41 -4.65 18.71
N PRO A 194 9.06 -4.90 17.55
CA PRO A 194 9.68 -3.85 16.75
C PRO A 194 8.71 -2.68 16.54
N THR A 195 9.21 -1.47 16.80
CA THR A 195 8.46 -0.22 16.70
C THR A 195 7.93 -0.04 15.28
N GLU A 196 6.64 -0.28 15.07
CA GLU A 196 5.95 0.19 13.88
C GLU A 196 6.08 1.72 13.79
N THR A 197 6.26 2.19 12.57
CA THR A 197 6.39 3.63 12.30
C THR A 197 5.04 4.27 12.63
N PRO A 198 4.95 5.34 13.45
CA PRO A 198 3.65 5.84 13.91
C PRO A 198 2.80 6.31 12.72
N TYR A 199 1.65 5.66 12.54
CA TYR A 199 0.66 5.95 11.51
C TYR A 199 -0.19 7.18 11.87
N PRO A 200 -0.70 7.93 10.87
CA PRO A 200 -1.57 9.07 11.12
C PRO A 200 -2.87 8.62 11.84
N THR A 201 -3.30 9.41 12.82
CA THR A 201 -4.56 9.19 13.56
C THR A 201 -5.71 9.85 12.79
N VAL A 202 -6.74 9.07 12.44
CA VAL A 202 -7.90 9.49 11.63
C VAL A 202 -8.72 10.60 12.29
N SER A 203 -9.05 11.64 11.53
CA SER A 203 -10.02 12.70 11.89
C SER A 203 -11.44 12.33 11.41
N ALA A 204 -12.46 12.63 12.21
CA ALA A 204 -13.80 12.01 12.16
C ALA A 204 -14.77 12.51 11.05
N THR A 205 -14.30 13.16 10.00
CA THR A 205 -15.01 13.27 8.71
C THR A 205 -13.98 13.47 7.60
N PRO A 206 -13.59 12.40 6.87
CA PRO A 206 -12.69 12.55 5.74
C PRO A 206 -13.41 13.29 4.60
N GLU A 207 -13.10 14.57 4.39
CA GLU A 207 -13.72 15.35 3.31
C GLU A 207 -12.87 15.21 2.03
N LEU A 208 -13.43 14.48 1.07
CA LEU A 208 -12.96 14.44 -0.30
C LEU A 208 -13.16 15.82 -0.94
N ILE A 209 -12.07 16.46 -1.34
CA ILE A 209 -12.08 17.80 -1.93
C ILE A 209 -12.35 17.72 -3.43
N ALA A 210 -11.67 16.82 -4.13
CA ALA A 210 -11.86 16.64 -5.56
C ALA A 210 -11.64 15.17 -5.93
N TYR A 211 -12.41 14.69 -6.90
CA TYR A 211 -12.23 13.37 -7.47
C TYR A 211 -12.48 13.40 -8.97
N TRP A 212 -11.41 13.15 -9.72
CA TRP A 212 -11.44 13.04 -11.16
C TRP A 212 -11.28 11.58 -11.56
N LYS A 213 -12.38 10.97 -12.01
CA LYS A 213 -12.42 9.59 -12.50
C LYS A 213 -11.75 9.40 -13.86
N ILE A 214 -11.65 10.47 -14.67
CA ILE A 214 -11.05 10.41 -16.01
C ILE A 214 -11.80 9.40 -16.92
N ASP A 215 -13.13 9.40 -16.81
CA ASP A 215 -14.02 8.45 -17.48
C ASP A 215 -14.70 9.00 -18.75
N GLU A 216 -14.47 10.28 -19.09
CA GLU A 216 -15.27 10.98 -20.11
C GLU A 216 -15.11 10.39 -21.52
N GLY A 217 -13.91 9.91 -21.85
CA GLY A 217 -13.58 9.31 -23.15
C GLY A 217 -13.57 10.27 -24.34
N VAL A 218 -13.99 11.52 -24.16
CA VAL A 218 -14.03 12.58 -25.17
C VAL A 218 -14.00 13.98 -24.53
N GLY A 219 -13.55 14.96 -25.30
CA GLY A 219 -13.59 16.37 -24.90
C GLY A 219 -12.36 16.82 -24.10
N ASN A 220 -12.39 18.08 -23.66
CA ASN A 220 -11.25 18.76 -23.04
C ASN A 220 -11.54 19.15 -21.58
N THR A 221 -12.48 18.45 -20.94
CA THR A 221 -12.86 18.70 -19.55
C THR A 221 -12.90 17.36 -18.83
N ILE A 222 -12.15 17.27 -17.74
CA ILE A 222 -12.22 16.16 -16.78
C ILE A 222 -13.08 16.66 -15.62
N HIS A 223 -14.22 16.01 -15.40
CA HIS A 223 -15.21 16.47 -14.43
C HIS A 223 -14.87 15.99 -13.02
N ASP A 224 -15.09 16.87 -12.06
CA ASP A 224 -15.02 16.53 -10.65
C ASP A 224 -16.33 15.86 -10.21
N VAL A 225 -16.23 14.58 -9.83
CA VAL A 225 -17.38 13.79 -9.36
C VAL A 225 -17.54 13.82 -7.83
N SER A 226 -16.70 14.58 -7.11
CA SER A 226 -16.85 14.76 -5.65
C SER A 226 -18.12 15.55 -5.28
N GLY A 227 -18.65 16.32 -6.23
CA GLY A 227 -19.78 17.22 -6.03
C GLY A 227 -19.39 18.66 -5.70
N ASN A 228 -18.10 18.98 -5.62
CA ASN A 228 -17.60 20.32 -5.32
C ASN A 228 -17.39 21.21 -6.57
N GLY A 229 -17.41 20.62 -7.77
CA GLY A 229 -17.40 21.35 -9.04
C GLY A 229 -16.01 21.85 -9.45
N TYR A 230 -14.95 21.14 -9.04
CA TYR A 230 -13.57 21.46 -9.39
C TYR A 230 -13.12 20.82 -10.71
N ASP A 231 -13.89 21.03 -11.79
CA ASP A 231 -13.56 20.50 -13.12
C ASP A 231 -12.19 20.99 -13.63
N LEU A 232 -11.45 20.12 -14.31
CA LEU A 232 -10.16 20.44 -14.92
C LEU A 232 -10.32 20.68 -16.42
N ASN A 233 -9.69 21.75 -16.92
CA ASN A 233 -9.56 22.02 -18.34
C ASN A 233 -8.29 21.41 -18.89
N VAL A 234 -8.42 20.57 -19.91
CA VAL A 234 -7.33 19.91 -20.61
C VAL A 234 -6.76 20.84 -21.69
N THR A 235 -5.44 20.95 -21.71
CA THR A 235 -4.65 21.61 -22.74
C THR A 235 -3.75 20.58 -23.43
N GLY A 236 -3.69 20.63 -24.76
CA GLY A 236 -3.06 19.61 -25.57
C GLY A 236 -4.10 18.73 -26.25
N ASP A 237 -3.69 17.51 -26.61
CA ASP A 237 -4.52 16.48 -27.24
C ASP A 237 -4.20 15.10 -26.63
N PRO A 238 -4.40 14.92 -25.31
CA PRO A 238 -4.11 13.64 -24.68
C PRO A 238 -5.09 12.55 -25.18
N GLU A 239 -4.61 11.31 -25.23
CA GLU A 239 -5.35 10.19 -25.81
C GLU A 239 -6.16 9.45 -24.74
N TRP A 240 -7.46 9.27 -24.98
CA TRP A 240 -8.30 8.43 -24.12
C TRP A 240 -8.03 6.94 -24.41
N SER A 241 -7.90 6.14 -23.36
CA SER A 241 -7.48 4.74 -23.44
C SER A 241 -8.44 3.78 -22.73
N ASP A 242 -8.52 2.53 -23.23
CA ASP A 242 -9.20 1.41 -22.59
C ASP A 242 -8.26 0.58 -21.68
N ASP A 243 -6.99 0.97 -21.57
CA ASP A 243 -6.04 0.40 -20.59
C ASP A 243 -6.33 1.02 -19.22
N LEU A 244 -6.83 0.23 -18.27
CA LEU A 244 -7.36 0.70 -16.99
C LEU A 244 -6.54 0.13 -15.81
N PRO A 245 -6.40 0.88 -14.71
CA PRO A 245 -5.88 0.33 -13.46
C PRO A 245 -6.82 -0.74 -12.88
N PRO A 246 -6.31 -1.64 -12.02
CA PRO A 246 -7.13 -2.60 -11.28
C PRO A 246 -7.90 -1.91 -10.12
N SER A 247 -8.78 -0.96 -10.47
CA SER A 247 -9.58 -0.19 -9.52
C SER A 247 -10.77 -0.99 -8.98
N THR A 248 -11.18 -0.71 -7.74
CA THR A 248 -12.36 -1.29 -7.08
C THR A 248 -13.67 -0.61 -7.46
N VAL A 249 -13.59 0.55 -8.11
CA VAL A 249 -14.76 1.28 -8.60
C VAL A 249 -14.94 1.07 -10.10
N SER A 250 -16.19 1.20 -10.58
CA SER A 250 -16.48 1.19 -12.01
C SER A 250 -15.63 2.25 -12.71
N ASN A 251 -14.82 1.79 -13.66
CA ASN A 251 -13.90 2.56 -14.46
C ASN A 251 -14.05 2.13 -15.93
N THR A 252 -14.07 3.08 -16.85
CA THR A 252 -14.33 2.88 -18.27
C THR A 252 -13.25 3.46 -19.17
N LYS A 253 -12.49 4.46 -18.72
CA LYS A 253 -11.43 5.11 -19.49
C LYS A 253 -10.29 5.53 -18.57
N SER A 254 -9.10 5.62 -19.14
CA SER A 254 -7.99 6.39 -18.60
C SER A 254 -7.53 7.42 -19.64
N VAL A 255 -6.60 8.29 -19.28
CA VAL A 255 -6.03 9.27 -20.21
C VAL A 255 -4.51 9.16 -20.31
N VAL A 256 -3.98 9.19 -21.53
CA VAL A 256 -2.55 9.14 -21.85
C VAL A 256 -2.06 10.55 -22.16
N PHE A 257 -1.16 11.07 -21.33
CA PHE A 257 -0.45 12.32 -21.56
C PHE A 257 0.82 12.05 -22.37
N SER A 258 1.04 12.85 -23.43
CA SER A 258 2.11 12.63 -24.41
C SER A 258 3.39 13.46 -24.18
N GLY A 259 3.46 14.21 -23.08
CA GLY A 259 4.63 15.04 -22.72
C GLY A 259 4.54 16.51 -23.16
N ASN A 260 3.40 16.95 -23.67
CA ASN A 260 3.04 18.35 -23.89
C ASN A 260 1.58 18.65 -23.48
N ASP A 261 0.88 17.65 -22.97
CA ASP A 261 -0.50 17.71 -22.51
C ASP A 261 -0.53 17.96 -20.99
N TYR A 262 -1.56 18.63 -20.51
CA TYR A 262 -1.79 18.81 -19.08
C TYR A 262 -3.25 19.21 -18.82
N ALA A 263 -3.73 19.03 -17.60
CA ALA A 263 -5.01 19.57 -17.16
C ALA A 263 -4.79 20.61 -16.06
N MET A 264 -5.66 21.61 -15.97
CA MET A 264 -5.58 22.65 -14.94
C MET A 264 -6.94 22.99 -14.35
N LEU A 265 -6.95 23.37 -13.07
CA LEU A 265 -8.08 24.03 -12.45
C LEU A 265 -8.14 25.49 -12.95
N ALA A 266 -8.92 25.75 -13.99
CA ALA A 266 -8.89 27.04 -14.69
C ALA A 266 -9.61 28.17 -13.94
N ASN A 267 -10.60 27.86 -13.09
CA ASN A 267 -11.31 28.86 -12.31
C ASN A 267 -10.47 29.29 -11.10
N GLN A 268 -9.99 30.54 -11.12
CA GLN A 268 -9.14 31.08 -10.05
C GLN A 268 -9.84 31.14 -8.69
N ASP A 269 -11.16 31.27 -8.66
CA ASP A 269 -11.93 31.29 -7.40
C ASP A 269 -11.87 29.93 -6.67
N HIS A 270 -11.52 28.85 -7.37
CA HIS A 270 -11.36 27.53 -6.79
C HIS A 270 -9.95 27.28 -6.22
N ASN A 271 -8.97 28.13 -6.53
CA ASN A 271 -7.57 27.87 -6.17
C ASN A 271 -7.33 27.72 -4.67
N SER A 272 -8.07 28.45 -3.84
CA SER A 272 -7.94 28.41 -2.38
C SER A 272 -8.44 27.13 -1.74
N ALA A 273 -9.30 26.35 -2.42
CA ALA A 273 -9.74 25.05 -1.94
C ALA A 273 -8.59 24.03 -1.83
N PHE A 274 -7.48 24.31 -2.52
CA PHE A 274 -6.28 23.47 -2.58
C PHE A 274 -5.10 24.09 -1.81
N ASP A 275 -5.33 25.14 -1.00
CA ASP A 275 -4.34 25.71 -0.08
C ASP A 275 -4.50 25.07 1.32
N PHE A 276 -3.87 23.91 1.50
CA PHE A 276 -3.99 23.11 2.73
C PHE A 276 -3.17 23.65 3.90
N THR A 277 -3.79 23.80 5.07
CA THR A 277 -3.12 24.27 6.30
C THR A 277 -2.95 23.22 7.38
N ASP A 278 -3.84 22.22 7.41
CA ASP A 278 -3.94 21.29 8.52
C ASP A 278 -3.35 19.94 8.15
N SER A 279 -3.87 19.30 7.11
CA SER A 279 -3.35 18.06 6.53
C SER A 279 -3.92 17.89 5.11
N PHE A 280 -3.35 16.98 4.32
CA PHE A 280 -3.92 16.59 3.02
C PHE A 280 -3.41 15.23 2.56
N THR A 281 -4.12 14.66 1.60
CA THR A 281 -3.70 13.51 0.80
C THR A 281 -3.98 13.80 -0.66
N ILE A 282 -3.02 13.49 -1.53
CA ILE A 282 -3.20 13.45 -2.98
C ILE A 282 -2.86 12.04 -3.42
N GLU A 283 -3.74 11.41 -4.17
CA GLU A 283 -3.55 10.06 -4.72
C GLU A 283 -4.01 9.98 -6.17
N ALA A 284 -3.44 9.04 -6.92
CA ALA A 284 -3.76 8.78 -8.31
C ALA A 284 -3.37 7.35 -8.69
N TRP A 285 -4.05 6.80 -9.69
CA TRP A 285 -3.49 5.70 -10.47
C TRP A 285 -2.62 6.28 -11.59
N MET A 286 -1.43 5.71 -11.77
CA MET A 286 -0.51 6.13 -12.81
C MET A 286 0.21 4.95 -13.46
N LYS A 287 0.61 5.14 -14.72
CA LYS A 287 1.43 4.19 -15.46
C LYS A 287 2.39 4.95 -16.35
N THR A 288 3.67 4.61 -16.33
CA THR A 288 4.69 5.21 -17.21
C THR A 288 5.28 4.17 -18.15
N ALA A 289 6.04 4.62 -19.14
CA ALA A 289 6.83 3.70 -19.95
C ALA A 289 7.89 2.97 -19.10
N PRO A 290 8.19 1.68 -19.39
CA PRO A 290 9.26 0.96 -18.72
C PRO A 290 10.59 1.72 -18.71
N ASP A 291 11.27 1.71 -17.58
CA ASP A 291 12.55 2.38 -17.32
C ASP A 291 12.52 3.90 -17.57
N SER A 292 11.35 4.53 -17.58
CA SER A 292 11.23 5.99 -17.73
C SER A 292 12.05 6.70 -16.65
N SER A 293 12.89 7.63 -17.10
CA SER A 293 13.72 8.49 -16.25
C SER A 293 13.37 9.96 -16.43
N MET A 294 12.18 10.25 -16.97
CA MET A 294 11.67 11.61 -17.08
C MET A 294 11.25 12.11 -15.70
N GLU A 295 11.70 13.31 -15.35
CA GLU A 295 11.25 14.02 -14.16
C GLU A 295 9.96 14.76 -14.50
N SER A 296 8.84 14.34 -13.93
CA SER A 296 7.53 14.90 -14.27
C SER A 296 6.60 14.95 -13.06
N ALA A 297 5.56 15.77 -13.13
CA ALA A 297 4.59 15.89 -12.05
C ALA A 297 3.24 15.27 -12.43
N VAL A 298 2.69 14.48 -11.51
CA VAL A 298 1.34 13.92 -11.62
C VAL A 298 0.32 14.99 -11.21
N VAL A 299 0.46 15.54 -10.00
CA VAL A 299 -0.33 16.68 -9.50
C VAL A 299 0.62 17.73 -8.92
N SER A 300 0.40 19.01 -9.24
CA SER A 300 1.24 20.10 -8.74
C SER A 300 0.46 21.37 -8.40
N LYS A 301 0.85 22.01 -7.30
CA LYS A 301 0.51 23.40 -6.96
C LYS A 301 1.79 24.09 -6.50
N ASN A 302 2.70 24.34 -7.45
CA ASN A 302 4.02 24.90 -7.17
C ASN A 302 3.92 26.37 -6.69
N PRO A 303 4.63 26.81 -5.62
CA PRO A 303 5.63 26.09 -4.82
C PRO A 303 5.11 25.49 -3.51
N ALA A 304 3.81 25.27 -3.38
CA ALA A 304 3.22 24.68 -2.18
C ALA A 304 3.59 23.19 -2.07
N TYR A 305 3.16 22.39 -3.05
CA TYR A 305 3.40 20.94 -3.09
C TYR A 305 3.39 20.39 -4.52
N VAL A 306 4.05 19.25 -4.71
CA VAL A 306 4.10 18.51 -5.97
C VAL A 306 4.25 17.02 -5.69
N MET A 307 3.44 16.21 -6.38
CA MET A 307 3.64 14.77 -6.53
C MET A 307 4.52 14.54 -7.77
N TRP A 308 5.79 14.24 -7.53
CA TRP A 308 6.82 14.06 -8.56
C TRP A 308 7.05 12.58 -8.86
N VAL A 309 7.37 12.30 -10.12
CA VAL A 309 7.81 10.99 -10.60
C VAL A 309 9.13 11.17 -11.34
N TRP A 310 10.13 10.39 -10.95
CA TRP A 310 11.41 10.29 -11.66
C TRP A 310 11.98 8.88 -11.50
N GLY A 311 11.30 7.90 -12.10
CA GLY A 311 11.52 6.47 -11.86
C GLY A 311 10.97 5.97 -10.52
N THR A 312 11.05 6.80 -9.48
CA THR A 312 10.43 6.59 -8.17
C THR A 312 9.45 7.72 -7.84
N LEU A 313 8.55 7.48 -6.88
CA LEU A 313 7.65 8.49 -6.33
C LEU A 313 8.40 9.44 -5.38
N ARG A 314 8.12 10.74 -5.51
CA ARG A 314 8.66 11.79 -4.64
C ARG A 314 7.57 12.77 -4.25
N ASN A 315 7.63 13.24 -3.01
CA ASN A 315 6.82 14.36 -2.57
C ASN A 315 7.71 15.61 -2.45
N PHE A 316 7.23 16.72 -2.98
CA PHE A 316 7.72 18.05 -2.64
C PHE A 316 6.63 18.75 -1.84
N ILE A 317 6.99 19.29 -0.69
CA ILE A 317 6.17 20.23 0.09
C ILE A 317 7.16 21.29 0.56
N THR A 318 6.87 22.58 0.36
CA THR A 318 7.69 23.72 0.80
C THR A 318 9.22 23.47 0.89
N GLY A 319 9.94 23.80 -0.17
CA GLY A 319 11.40 23.98 -0.13
C GLY A 319 12.26 22.72 0.01
N SER A 320 11.69 21.52 0.10
CA SER A 320 12.46 20.27 0.15
C SER A 320 11.71 19.06 -0.43
N TYR A 321 12.45 18.02 -0.81
CA TYR A 321 11.92 16.78 -1.37
C TYR A 321 12.03 15.64 -0.35
N GLY A 322 11.03 14.77 -0.34
CA GLY A 322 11.13 13.39 0.14
C GLY A 322 11.10 12.44 -1.05
N SER A 323 11.84 11.35 -0.96
CA SER A 323 11.94 10.37 -2.05
C SER A 323 11.82 8.97 -1.50
N ASN A 324 11.00 8.17 -2.17
CA ASN A 324 10.99 6.73 -1.99
C ASN A 324 12.12 6.07 -2.80
N SER A 325 12.45 4.83 -2.45
CA SER A 325 13.31 3.91 -3.22
C SER A 325 12.56 2.91 -4.08
N ILE A 326 11.23 2.86 -4.00
CA ILE A 326 10.40 1.97 -4.83
C ILE A 326 10.31 2.53 -6.26
N SER A 327 10.74 1.71 -7.22
CA SER A 327 10.54 1.97 -8.66
C SER A 327 9.08 1.79 -9.03
N ILE A 328 8.54 2.73 -9.80
CA ILE A 328 7.15 2.76 -10.29
C ILE A 328 7.10 2.96 -11.82
N ASN A 329 8.21 2.66 -12.48
CA ASN A 329 8.44 2.85 -13.90
C ASN A 329 8.66 1.51 -14.62
N ASP A 330 7.91 0.49 -14.24
CA ASP A 330 8.03 -0.88 -14.77
C ASP A 330 7.10 -1.14 -15.98
N GLY A 331 6.27 -0.16 -16.36
CA GLY A 331 5.24 -0.33 -17.39
C GLY A 331 3.90 -0.83 -16.87
N SER A 332 3.72 -0.95 -15.56
CA SER A 332 2.49 -1.36 -14.89
C SER A 332 1.74 -0.16 -14.32
N TRP A 333 0.47 -0.36 -14.01
CA TRP A 333 -0.31 0.58 -13.20
C TRP A 333 0.12 0.50 -11.74
N HIS A 334 0.36 1.66 -11.13
CA HIS A 334 0.61 1.80 -9.72
C HIS A 334 -0.35 2.82 -9.10
N HIS A 335 -0.84 2.50 -7.91
CA HIS A 335 -1.53 3.50 -7.08
C HIS A 335 -0.47 4.28 -6.31
N VAL A 336 -0.45 5.60 -6.44
CA VAL A 336 0.54 6.46 -5.79
C VAL A 336 -0.14 7.50 -4.93
N ALA A 337 0.42 7.80 -3.76
CA ALA A 337 -0.07 8.88 -2.92
C ALA A 337 1.04 9.66 -2.23
N ILE A 338 0.79 10.94 -1.99
CA ILE A 338 1.55 11.76 -1.05
C ILE A 338 0.61 12.21 0.07
N ILE A 339 1.08 12.07 1.31
CA ILE A 339 0.29 12.36 2.52
C ILE A 339 1.04 13.40 3.34
N TRP A 340 0.33 14.33 3.97
CA TRP A 340 0.88 15.24 4.98
C TRP A 340 -0.10 15.44 6.12
N ASP A 341 0.33 15.24 7.36
CA ASP A 341 -0.54 15.25 8.56
C ASP A 341 -0.49 16.56 9.36
N GLY A 342 0.17 17.58 8.84
CA GLY A 342 0.45 18.83 9.56
C GLY A 342 1.90 18.96 10.03
N SER A 343 2.63 17.85 10.12
CA SER A 343 3.97 17.80 10.71
C SER A 343 4.94 16.86 10.00
N LYS A 344 4.42 15.83 9.33
CA LYS A 344 5.16 14.79 8.64
C LYS A 344 4.54 14.57 7.28
N ALA A 345 5.37 14.14 6.34
CA ALA A 345 4.94 13.81 5.00
C ALA A 345 5.38 12.39 4.63
N TRP A 346 4.52 11.70 3.89
CA TRP A 346 4.73 10.34 3.44
C TRP A 346 4.54 10.21 1.93
N THR A 347 5.11 9.14 1.39
CA THR A 347 4.78 8.64 0.06
C THR A 347 4.29 7.21 0.18
N ALA A 348 3.24 6.87 -0.55
CA ALA A 348 2.71 5.52 -0.62
C ALA A 348 2.70 5.00 -2.06
N VAL A 349 2.98 3.72 -2.23
CA VAL A 349 2.94 3.01 -3.52
C VAL A 349 2.12 1.73 -3.32
N ASP A 350 1.17 1.48 -4.21
CA ASP A 350 0.24 0.36 -4.19
C ASP A 350 -0.48 0.21 -2.83
N GLY A 351 -0.84 1.37 -2.28
CA GLY A 351 -1.53 1.52 -0.99
C GLY A 351 -0.63 1.39 0.24
N LYS A 352 0.63 0.98 0.11
CA LYS A 352 1.57 0.82 1.24
C LYS A 352 2.35 2.11 1.47
N VAL A 353 2.50 2.51 2.74
CA VAL A 353 3.34 3.65 3.12
C VAL A 353 4.81 3.22 3.11
N GLU A 354 5.61 3.86 2.25
CA GLU A 354 6.99 3.41 1.97
C GLU A 354 8.07 4.35 2.53
N PHE A 355 7.72 5.61 2.75
CA PHE A 355 8.66 6.64 3.24
C PHE A 355 7.95 7.66 4.10
N ALA A 356 8.67 8.23 5.08
CA ALA A 356 8.21 9.28 5.97
C ALA A 356 9.33 10.29 6.26
N MET A 357 8.98 11.57 6.38
CA MET A 357 9.90 12.62 6.86
C MET A 357 9.17 13.71 7.62
N ASP A 358 9.86 14.38 8.54
CA ASP A 358 9.35 15.62 9.14
C ASP A 358 9.21 16.70 8.06
N LYS A 359 8.12 17.46 8.16
CA LYS A 359 7.75 18.41 7.12
C LYS A 359 6.96 19.59 7.63
N GLU A 360 7.46 20.78 7.29
CA GLU A 360 6.72 22.02 7.49
C GLU A 360 5.50 22.11 6.57
N LYS A 361 4.59 23.00 6.96
CA LYS A 361 3.37 23.27 6.20
C LYS A 361 3.62 23.78 4.78
N PRO A 362 2.74 23.46 3.82
CA PRO A 362 2.72 24.08 2.50
C PRO A 362 2.66 25.61 2.60
N ILE A 363 3.31 26.30 1.65
CA ILE A 363 3.10 27.73 1.45
C ILE A 363 1.76 27.92 0.73
N ASN A 364 0.83 28.68 1.32
CA ASN A 364 -0.42 29.03 0.65
C ASN A 364 -0.16 29.97 -0.53
N ASN A 365 -0.73 29.67 -1.70
CA ASN A 365 -0.61 30.53 -2.87
C ASN A 365 -1.89 30.49 -3.74
N ILE A 366 -2.83 31.36 -3.38
CA ILE A 366 -4.12 31.52 -4.06
C ILE A 366 -3.99 31.94 -5.54
N GLY A 367 -2.85 32.51 -5.94
CA GLY A 367 -2.61 32.99 -7.30
C GLY A 367 -2.22 31.91 -8.30
N ILE A 368 -1.97 30.67 -7.86
CA ILE A 368 -1.50 29.57 -8.70
C ILE A 368 -2.56 28.47 -8.79
N PRO A 369 -2.98 28.08 -10.01
CA PRO A 369 -3.90 26.96 -10.19
C PRO A 369 -3.24 25.62 -9.86
N LEU A 370 -4.07 24.62 -9.56
CA LEU A 370 -3.67 23.23 -9.51
C LEU A 370 -3.47 22.72 -10.95
N TYR A 371 -2.39 21.99 -11.18
CA TYR A 371 -2.10 21.31 -12.44
C TYR A 371 -2.06 19.80 -12.26
N VAL A 372 -2.50 19.08 -13.29
CA VAL A 372 -2.33 17.65 -13.47
C VAL A 372 -1.49 17.43 -14.73
N GLY A 373 -0.47 16.57 -14.64
CA GLY A 373 0.40 16.22 -15.75
C GLY A 373 1.52 17.22 -16.06
N THR A 374 1.72 18.27 -15.25
CA THR A 374 2.89 19.15 -15.36
C THR A 374 3.19 19.91 -14.07
N TYR A 375 4.45 20.29 -13.89
CA TYR A 375 4.90 21.23 -12.86
C TYR A 375 5.03 22.66 -13.39
N ASN A 376 5.40 22.82 -14.66
CA ASN A 376 5.64 24.11 -15.28
C ASN A 376 5.24 24.04 -16.75
N VAL A 377 4.12 24.70 -17.08
CA VAL A 377 3.55 24.75 -18.43
C VAL A 377 4.49 25.37 -19.48
N THR A 378 5.57 26.03 -19.08
CA THR A 378 6.54 26.66 -19.99
C THR A 378 7.79 25.82 -20.25
N ASP A 379 8.00 24.74 -19.49
CA ASP A 379 9.18 23.90 -19.60
C ASP A 379 8.78 22.46 -19.97
N PRO A 380 9.05 22.02 -21.22
CA PRO A 380 8.62 20.72 -21.71
C PRO A 380 9.25 19.55 -20.95
N ASN A 381 10.31 19.77 -20.16
CA ASN A 381 10.96 18.69 -19.44
C ASN A 381 10.14 18.14 -18.26
N TYR A 382 9.14 18.88 -17.79
CA TYR A 382 8.37 18.53 -16.59
C TYR A 382 6.97 18.00 -16.85
N PHE A 383 6.62 17.79 -18.13
CA PHE A 383 5.34 17.22 -18.52
C PHE A 383 5.33 15.71 -18.29
N PHE A 384 4.21 15.22 -17.78
CA PHE A 384 4.00 13.80 -17.57
C PHE A 384 3.86 13.09 -18.93
N VAL A 385 4.50 11.92 -19.01
CA VAL A 385 4.40 11.01 -20.15
C VAL A 385 3.96 9.65 -19.62
N GLY A 386 2.71 9.29 -19.90
CA GLY A 386 2.11 8.08 -19.37
C GLY A 386 0.61 8.19 -19.20
N SER A 387 0.01 7.18 -18.59
CA SER A 387 -1.42 7.14 -18.29
C SER A 387 -1.69 7.61 -16.86
N LEU A 388 -2.76 8.38 -16.67
CA LEU A 388 -3.31 8.77 -15.37
C LEU A 388 -4.78 8.38 -15.28
N ASP A 389 -5.20 8.08 -14.06
CA ASP A 389 -6.57 7.71 -13.75
C ASP A 389 -6.89 7.99 -12.27
N GLU A 390 -8.18 8.06 -11.91
CA GLU A 390 -8.66 8.00 -10.53
C GLU A 390 -7.95 8.96 -9.55
N ILE A 391 -7.80 10.23 -9.94
CA ILE A 391 -7.10 11.24 -9.12
C ILE A 391 -8.03 11.74 -8.01
N LYS A 392 -7.62 11.60 -6.75
CA LYS A 392 -8.37 12.05 -5.58
C LYS A 392 -7.54 12.96 -4.70
N ILE A 393 -8.19 13.97 -4.13
CA ILE A 393 -7.57 14.91 -3.19
C ILE A 393 -8.44 15.06 -1.96
N TYR A 394 -7.84 14.94 -0.78
CA TYR A 394 -8.49 15.03 0.51
C TYR A 394 -7.84 16.09 1.38
N ASN A 395 -8.62 16.75 2.24
CA ASN A 395 -8.13 17.72 3.22
C ASN A 395 -7.69 17.10 4.56
N HIS A 396 -7.39 15.79 4.55
CA HIS A 396 -6.86 15.08 5.70
C HIS A 396 -5.80 14.07 5.29
N ALA A 397 -4.96 13.67 6.26
CA ALA A 397 -4.03 12.58 6.08
C ALA A 397 -4.78 11.24 6.14
N ARG A 398 -4.77 10.49 5.03
CA ARG A 398 -5.41 9.18 4.94
C ARG A 398 -4.59 8.08 5.59
N SER A 399 -5.29 7.06 6.10
CA SER A 399 -4.65 5.88 6.68
C SER A 399 -4.15 4.92 5.59
N GLN A 400 -3.27 4.00 5.96
CA GLN A 400 -2.79 3.00 4.99
C GLN A 400 -3.93 2.09 4.50
N GLU A 401 -4.87 1.74 5.36
CA GLU A 401 -6.03 0.91 5.02
C GLU A 401 -6.90 1.58 3.96
N GLU A 402 -7.11 2.89 4.10
CA GLU A 402 -7.81 3.71 3.13
C GLU A 402 -7.08 3.75 1.78
N LEU A 403 -5.75 3.92 1.79
CA LEU A 403 -4.93 3.91 0.57
C LEU A 403 -4.91 2.53 -0.10
N LEU A 404 -4.88 1.45 0.69
CA LEU A 404 -4.95 0.09 0.18
C LEU A 404 -6.32 -0.16 -0.48
N LEU A 405 -7.41 0.42 0.03
CA LEU A 405 -8.75 0.29 -0.56
C LEU A 405 -8.81 0.90 -1.96
N ASP A 406 -8.28 2.12 -2.12
CA ASP A 406 -8.23 2.79 -3.42
C ASP A 406 -7.19 2.18 -4.37
N ALA A 407 -6.14 1.55 -3.83
CA ALA A 407 -5.21 0.71 -4.58
C ALA A 407 -5.80 -0.64 -5.01
N GLY A 408 -7.03 -0.99 -4.59
CA GLY A 408 -7.64 -2.30 -4.83
C GLY A 408 -6.93 -3.47 -4.15
N ILE A 409 -6.11 -3.19 -3.14
CA ILE A 409 -5.34 -4.17 -2.37
C ILE A 409 -6.02 -4.45 -1.02
N PHE A 410 -6.73 -3.49 -0.43
CA PHE A 410 -7.53 -3.69 0.78
C PHE A 410 -8.89 -4.25 0.42
N ARG A 411 -9.29 -5.25 1.18
CA ARG A 411 -10.59 -5.89 1.05
C ARG A 411 -11.31 -5.69 2.36
N SER A 412 -12.49 -5.07 2.32
CA SER A 412 -13.27 -4.75 3.52
C SER A 412 -13.60 -6.02 4.32
N VAL A 413 -13.81 -7.12 3.60
CA VAL A 413 -13.99 -8.46 4.15
C VAL A 413 -13.15 -9.43 3.32
N VAL A 414 -12.51 -10.39 3.98
CA VAL A 414 -11.69 -11.42 3.34
C VAL A 414 -12.19 -12.80 3.71
N VAL A 415 -12.03 -13.77 2.82
CA VAL A 415 -12.13 -15.18 3.14
C VAL A 415 -10.88 -15.56 3.95
N ASN A 416 -11.07 -15.89 5.22
CA ASN A 416 -10.00 -16.01 6.21
C ASN A 416 -9.58 -17.46 6.47
N GLU A 417 -10.53 -18.39 6.50
CA GLU A 417 -10.26 -19.81 6.72
C GLU A 417 -11.23 -20.67 5.89
N ILE A 418 -10.74 -21.79 5.36
CA ILE A 418 -11.51 -22.77 4.59
C ILE A 418 -11.18 -24.17 5.09
N MET A 419 -12.18 -24.91 5.58
CA MET A 419 -12.06 -26.34 5.86
C MET A 419 -12.66 -27.15 4.71
N TRP A 420 -11.87 -27.31 3.66
CA TRP A 420 -12.27 -27.99 2.44
C TRP A 420 -12.22 -29.52 2.54
N ALA A 421 -11.53 -30.07 3.55
CA ALA A 421 -11.35 -31.52 3.69
C ALA A 421 -12.45 -32.20 4.53
N GLY A 422 -13.35 -31.42 5.13
CA GLY A 422 -14.27 -31.92 6.15
C GLY A 422 -13.57 -32.24 7.47
N SER A 423 -14.08 -33.21 8.22
CA SER A 423 -13.50 -33.68 9.49
C SER A 423 -13.66 -35.19 9.67
N SER A 424 -13.09 -35.74 10.75
CA SER A 424 -13.30 -37.14 11.17
C SER A 424 -14.77 -37.50 11.42
N MET A 425 -15.63 -36.53 11.69
CA MET A 425 -17.08 -36.75 11.81
C MET A 425 -17.73 -36.99 10.45
N SER A 426 -17.31 -36.23 9.43
CA SER A 426 -17.85 -36.31 8.07
C SER A 426 -16.96 -35.55 7.11
N THR A 427 -16.74 -36.09 5.92
CA THR A 427 -16.12 -35.35 4.81
C THR A 427 -16.94 -34.14 4.36
N ALA A 428 -18.21 -34.04 4.78
CA ALA A 428 -19.06 -32.89 4.52
C ALA A 428 -19.06 -31.86 5.66
N ASP A 429 -18.30 -32.09 6.74
CA ASP A 429 -18.15 -31.14 7.86
C ASP A 429 -17.21 -29.98 7.47
N GLU A 430 -17.66 -29.21 6.50
CA GLU A 430 -16.91 -28.15 5.84
C GLU A 430 -17.40 -26.77 6.28
N TRP A 431 -16.50 -25.79 6.25
CA TRP A 431 -16.84 -24.40 6.52
C TRP A 431 -15.95 -23.41 5.76
N VAL A 432 -16.48 -22.20 5.64
CA VAL A 432 -15.78 -21.00 5.16
C VAL A 432 -15.98 -19.91 6.19
N GLU A 433 -14.89 -19.24 6.54
CA GLU A 433 -14.90 -18.09 7.43
C GLU A 433 -14.56 -16.81 6.69
N LEU A 434 -15.31 -15.76 7.03
CA LEU A 434 -15.01 -14.39 6.62
C LEU A 434 -14.42 -13.59 7.79
N ARG A 435 -13.50 -12.67 7.50
CA ARG A 435 -12.96 -11.70 8.46
C ARG A 435 -13.19 -10.28 7.99
N ASN A 436 -13.68 -9.43 8.87
CA ASN A 436 -13.81 -8.00 8.63
C ASN A 436 -12.46 -7.33 8.88
N MET A 437 -11.97 -6.60 7.90
CA MET A 437 -10.68 -5.89 8.00
C MET A 437 -10.84 -4.45 8.49
N THR A 438 -12.08 -3.99 8.66
CA THR A 438 -12.39 -2.61 9.02
C THR A 438 -12.66 -2.46 10.52
N PRO A 439 -12.43 -1.26 11.10
CA PRO A 439 -12.77 -0.96 12.49
C PRO A 439 -14.27 -0.69 12.70
N SER A 440 -15.11 -0.95 11.69
CA SER A 440 -16.56 -0.74 11.76
C SER A 440 -17.30 -2.03 11.49
N ILE A 441 -18.54 -2.14 11.99
CA ILE A 441 -19.41 -3.25 11.63
C ILE A 441 -19.74 -3.20 10.13
N ILE A 442 -19.73 -4.36 9.47
CA ILE A 442 -20.16 -4.50 8.07
C ILE A 442 -21.43 -5.35 8.01
N ASP A 443 -22.44 -4.84 7.30
CA ASP A 443 -23.63 -5.62 6.96
C ASP A 443 -23.33 -6.49 5.73
N LEU A 444 -23.52 -7.80 5.89
CA LEU A 444 -23.30 -8.82 4.87
C LEU A 444 -24.61 -9.26 4.21
N THR A 445 -25.74 -8.63 4.53
CA THR A 445 -27.03 -8.96 3.93
C THR A 445 -26.94 -8.89 2.40
N ASP A 446 -27.43 -9.93 1.74
CA ASP A 446 -27.41 -10.15 0.29
C ASP A 446 -26.02 -10.27 -0.35
N TRP A 447 -24.95 -10.40 0.44
CA TRP A 447 -23.64 -10.79 -0.08
C TRP A 447 -23.64 -12.24 -0.57
N ILE A 448 -22.75 -12.54 -1.52
CA ILE A 448 -22.70 -13.83 -2.20
C ILE A 448 -21.28 -14.41 -2.09
N ILE A 449 -21.18 -15.69 -1.74
CA ILE A 449 -19.99 -16.49 -1.98
C ILE A 449 -20.28 -17.40 -3.17
N GLU A 450 -19.60 -17.15 -4.28
CA GLU A 450 -19.71 -17.96 -5.49
C GLU A 450 -18.77 -19.16 -5.46
N SER A 451 -19.13 -20.19 -6.25
CA SER A 451 -18.32 -21.37 -6.50
C SER A 451 -18.04 -22.24 -5.26
N LEU A 452 -19.07 -22.47 -4.43
CA LEU A 452 -19.03 -23.44 -3.34
C LEU A 452 -19.43 -24.84 -3.85
N GLY A 453 -18.54 -25.48 -4.62
CA GLY A 453 -18.67 -26.89 -4.98
C GLY A 453 -18.93 -27.21 -6.46
N SER A 454 -19.00 -28.52 -6.74
CA SER A 454 -19.04 -29.18 -8.08
C SER A 454 -20.08 -28.69 -9.11
N GLY A 455 -21.01 -27.81 -8.74
CA GLY A 455 -22.02 -27.23 -9.62
C GLY A 455 -22.00 -25.70 -9.73
N SER A 456 -20.98 -25.03 -9.17
CA SER A 456 -20.97 -23.57 -8.96
C SER A 456 -22.14 -23.10 -8.09
N ASN A 457 -22.34 -23.77 -6.95
CA ASN A 457 -23.35 -23.32 -5.99
C ASN A 457 -22.93 -21.98 -5.41
N ASN A 458 -23.90 -21.12 -5.16
CA ASN A 458 -23.69 -19.84 -4.50
C ASN A 458 -24.34 -19.90 -3.11
N VAL A 459 -23.66 -19.39 -2.10
CA VAL A 459 -24.28 -19.08 -0.80
C VAL A 459 -24.60 -17.60 -0.76
N VAL A 460 -25.89 -17.30 -0.56
CA VAL A 460 -26.35 -15.94 -0.31
C VAL A 460 -26.49 -15.74 1.20
N ILE A 461 -25.84 -14.72 1.73
CA ILE A 461 -25.95 -14.34 3.14
C ILE A 461 -27.26 -13.55 3.29
N THR A 462 -28.36 -14.24 3.59
CA THR A 462 -29.70 -13.61 3.62
C THR A 462 -29.88 -12.59 4.74
N ASN A 463 -29.05 -12.65 5.78
CA ASN A 463 -29.00 -11.70 6.89
C ASN A 463 -27.72 -11.99 7.70
N GLY A 464 -26.99 -10.95 8.08
CA GLY A 464 -25.81 -11.10 8.93
C GLY A 464 -24.97 -9.85 8.94
N SER A 465 -24.28 -9.61 10.05
CA SER A 465 -23.31 -8.54 10.16
C SER A 465 -22.04 -9.08 10.80
N ILE A 466 -20.89 -8.62 10.32
CA ILE A 466 -19.60 -8.96 10.88
C ILE A 466 -19.08 -7.78 11.72
N PRO A 467 -18.82 -7.97 13.03
CA PRO A 467 -18.29 -6.91 13.88
C PRO A 467 -16.97 -6.33 13.35
N ALA A 468 -16.62 -5.13 13.81
CA ALA A 468 -15.32 -4.53 13.55
C ALA A 468 -14.18 -5.50 13.90
N ASN A 469 -13.25 -5.74 12.97
CA ASN A 469 -12.16 -6.71 13.10
C ASN A 469 -12.60 -8.14 13.48
N GLY A 470 -13.88 -8.47 13.29
CA GLY A 470 -14.49 -9.73 13.72
C GLY A 470 -14.55 -10.78 12.61
N TYR A 471 -15.20 -11.89 12.94
CA TYR A 471 -15.32 -13.09 12.11
C TYR A 471 -16.79 -13.41 11.82
N PHE A 472 -17.05 -14.10 10.71
CA PHE A 472 -18.36 -14.60 10.33
C PHE A 472 -18.23 -16.00 9.73
N LEU A 473 -18.77 -17.01 10.42
CA LEU A 473 -18.61 -18.42 10.11
C LEU A 473 -19.83 -19.00 9.39
N ILE A 474 -19.58 -19.64 8.25
CA ILE A 474 -20.59 -20.33 7.44
C ILE A 474 -20.17 -21.79 7.33
N SER A 475 -21.00 -22.72 7.80
CA SER A 475 -20.68 -24.15 7.83
C SER A 475 -21.79 -25.01 7.25
N ASN A 476 -21.46 -26.24 6.85
CA ASN A 476 -22.46 -27.22 6.43
C ASN A 476 -23.32 -27.71 7.61
N TYR A 477 -22.66 -28.01 8.72
CA TYR A 477 -23.29 -28.52 9.93
C TYR A 477 -23.35 -27.50 11.05
N ASN A 478 -24.36 -27.63 11.90
CA ASN A 478 -24.41 -26.91 13.15
C ASN A 478 -23.43 -27.55 14.15
N LYS A 479 -23.14 -26.85 15.26
CA LYS A 479 -22.27 -27.30 16.35
C LYS A 479 -22.51 -28.73 16.86
N THR A 480 -23.75 -29.22 16.83
CA THR A 480 -24.08 -30.57 17.35
C THR A 480 -23.65 -31.68 16.39
N ASP A 481 -23.58 -31.37 15.10
CA ASP A 481 -23.31 -32.32 14.01
C ASP A 481 -21.91 -32.08 13.39
N SER A 482 -21.08 -31.25 14.02
CA SER A 482 -19.77 -30.80 13.55
C SER A 482 -18.72 -30.95 14.65
N ILE A 483 -17.43 -30.98 14.29
CA ILE A 483 -16.35 -30.81 15.28
C ILE A 483 -16.22 -29.37 15.79
N ILE A 484 -16.88 -28.39 15.15
CA ILE A 484 -16.87 -26.98 15.57
C ILE A 484 -17.60 -26.86 16.92
N ASN A 485 -16.93 -26.31 17.95
CA ASN A 485 -17.46 -26.16 19.31
C ASN A 485 -18.00 -24.74 19.59
N ILE A 486 -18.42 -24.03 18.56
CA ILE A 486 -19.08 -22.72 18.63
C ILE A 486 -20.25 -22.70 17.65
N ASP A 487 -21.23 -21.84 17.87
CA ASP A 487 -22.37 -21.74 16.95
C ASP A 487 -21.95 -20.99 15.67
N PRO A 488 -22.08 -21.61 14.48
CA PRO A 488 -21.85 -20.92 13.21
C PRO A 488 -22.88 -19.79 13.00
N ASN A 489 -22.48 -18.73 12.29
CA ASN A 489 -23.41 -17.65 11.95
C ASN A 489 -24.45 -18.09 10.92
N ILE A 490 -24.05 -18.95 9.98
CA ILE A 490 -24.93 -19.59 9.00
C ILE A 490 -24.62 -21.09 8.97
N VAL A 491 -25.68 -21.90 8.94
CA VAL A 491 -25.62 -23.34 8.71
C VAL A 491 -26.36 -23.64 7.40
N THR A 492 -25.67 -24.19 6.41
CA THR A 492 -26.24 -24.48 5.09
C THR A 492 -25.54 -25.62 4.37
N SER A 493 -26.31 -26.57 3.86
CA SER A 493 -25.80 -27.67 3.02
C SER A 493 -25.43 -27.26 1.60
N SER A 494 -25.47 -25.95 1.31
CA SER A 494 -24.96 -25.39 0.05
C SER A 494 -23.43 -25.31 0.04
N ILE A 495 -22.77 -25.43 1.19
CA ILE A 495 -21.32 -25.67 1.27
C ILE A 495 -21.08 -27.14 0.93
N SER A 496 -20.34 -27.36 -0.15
CA SER A 496 -19.94 -28.68 -0.65
C SER A 496 -18.63 -28.52 -1.42
N LEU A 497 -17.54 -28.24 -0.72
CA LEU A 497 -16.26 -27.86 -1.34
C LEU A 497 -15.65 -29.03 -2.13
N ASN A 498 -14.90 -28.72 -3.17
CA ASN A 498 -14.22 -29.73 -3.99
C ASN A 498 -12.86 -30.08 -3.37
N ASN A 499 -12.61 -31.34 -3.00
CA ASN A 499 -11.30 -31.78 -2.49
C ASN A 499 -10.13 -31.48 -3.45
N ASP A 500 -10.39 -31.48 -4.76
CA ASP A 500 -9.37 -31.20 -5.78
C ASP A 500 -9.01 -29.71 -5.92
N GLY A 501 -9.70 -28.82 -5.19
CA GLY A 501 -9.52 -27.37 -5.26
C GLY A 501 -10.57 -26.64 -6.10
N GLU A 502 -10.86 -25.40 -5.70
CA GLU A 502 -11.67 -24.44 -6.46
C GLU A 502 -11.35 -23.01 -6.01
N GLN A 503 -11.79 -22.00 -6.78
CA GLN A 503 -11.70 -20.60 -6.38
C GLN A 503 -13.03 -20.13 -5.80
N LEU A 504 -12.98 -19.52 -4.61
CA LEU A 504 -14.13 -18.85 -4.01
C LEU A 504 -14.07 -17.36 -4.34
N ILE A 505 -15.22 -16.77 -4.68
CA ILE A 505 -15.34 -15.33 -4.94
C ILE A 505 -16.39 -14.75 -3.99
N LEU A 506 -15.96 -13.84 -3.12
CA LEU A 506 -16.84 -13.09 -2.24
C LEU A 506 -17.31 -11.83 -2.96
N LYS A 507 -18.62 -11.63 -3.05
CA LYS A 507 -19.24 -10.46 -3.66
C LYS A 507 -20.14 -9.71 -2.68
N ASP A 508 -20.17 -8.39 -2.80
CA ASP A 508 -21.09 -7.54 -2.05
C ASP A 508 -22.54 -7.68 -2.55
N GLN A 509 -23.47 -7.01 -1.87
CA GLN A 509 -24.90 -6.97 -2.24
C GLN A 509 -25.19 -6.40 -3.64
N PHE A 510 -24.21 -5.73 -4.27
CA PHE A 510 -24.31 -5.16 -5.61
C PHE A 510 -23.67 -6.05 -6.67
N GLY A 511 -23.02 -7.15 -6.27
CA GLY A 511 -22.34 -8.10 -7.14
C GLY A 511 -20.89 -7.72 -7.46
N HIS A 512 -20.30 -6.72 -6.79
CA HIS A 512 -18.88 -6.40 -6.94
C HIS A 512 -18.04 -7.40 -6.16
N SER A 513 -16.91 -7.84 -6.74
CA SER A 513 -15.95 -8.70 -6.07
C SER A 513 -15.27 -7.96 -4.92
N VAL A 514 -15.33 -8.53 -3.72
CA VAL A 514 -14.69 -8.01 -2.50
C VAL A 514 -13.42 -8.79 -2.21
N ASP A 515 -13.45 -10.11 -2.32
CA ASP A 515 -12.29 -10.98 -2.13
C ASP A 515 -12.35 -12.21 -3.03
N SER A 516 -11.21 -12.85 -3.20
CA SER A 516 -11.13 -14.19 -3.79
C SER A 516 -10.15 -15.03 -2.99
N ALA A 517 -10.47 -16.31 -2.82
CA ALA A 517 -9.62 -17.26 -2.13
C ALA A 517 -9.27 -18.43 -3.04
N ASN A 518 -8.00 -18.83 -2.94
CA ASN A 518 -7.39 -19.82 -3.81
C ASN A 518 -7.32 -19.35 -5.28
N GLY A 519 -6.86 -20.22 -6.18
CA GLY A 519 -6.97 -20.04 -7.63
C GLY A 519 -7.82 -21.14 -8.27
N ASP A 520 -7.91 -21.14 -9.60
CA ASP A 520 -8.53 -22.23 -10.38
C ASP A 520 -7.64 -23.50 -10.41
N SER A 521 -7.16 -23.92 -9.23
CA SER A 521 -6.21 -25.02 -9.03
C SER A 521 -6.48 -25.73 -7.71
N THR A 522 -5.66 -26.74 -7.41
CA THR A 522 -5.59 -27.37 -6.09
C THR A 522 -5.50 -26.34 -4.97
N TRP A 523 -6.11 -26.64 -3.83
CA TRP A 523 -6.03 -25.80 -2.64
C TRP A 523 -4.58 -25.47 -2.30
N PHE A 524 -4.31 -24.18 -2.08
CA PHE A 524 -2.96 -23.70 -1.76
C PHE A 524 -2.43 -24.22 -0.42
N ALA A 525 -3.32 -24.58 0.51
CA ALA A 525 -2.98 -25.14 1.80
C ALA A 525 -4.14 -26.02 2.35
N GLY A 526 -4.00 -26.48 3.59
CA GLY A 526 -4.86 -27.49 4.20
C GLY A 526 -4.28 -28.90 4.08
N ASP A 527 -4.98 -29.89 4.63
CA ASP A 527 -4.57 -31.29 4.64
C ASP A 527 -5.82 -32.19 4.79
N GLU A 528 -5.95 -33.21 3.95
CA GLU A 528 -7.06 -34.18 3.98
C GLU A 528 -6.65 -35.53 4.59
N THR A 529 -5.56 -35.58 5.34
CA THR A 529 -5.16 -36.79 6.07
C THR A 529 -6.28 -37.21 7.00
N THR A 530 -6.85 -38.40 6.76
CA THR A 530 -7.96 -38.96 7.52
C THR A 530 -7.73 -38.89 9.02
N ASP A 531 -8.74 -38.41 9.74
CA ASP A 531 -8.75 -38.21 11.20
C ASP A 531 -7.71 -37.19 11.70
N ASN A 532 -7.22 -36.31 10.83
CA ASN A 532 -6.26 -35.25 11.13
C ASN A 532 -6.30 -34.16 10.05
N GLU A 533 -7.50 -33.89 9.53
CA GLU A 533 -7.76 -32.89 8.51
C GLU A 533 -7.41 -31.50 9.05
N LYS A 534 -6.97 -30.61 8.16
CA LYS A 534 -6.52 -29.26 8.53
C LYS A 534 -7.07 -28.22 7.59
N SER A 535 -7.49 -27.10 8.17
CA SER A 535 -7.98 -25.96 7.40
C SER A 535 -6.84 -25.27 6.64
N MET A 536 -7.24 -24.64 5.53
CA MET A 536 -6.45 -23.64 4.82
C MET A 536 -6.75 -22.27 5.43
N SER A 537 -5.74 -21.59 5.96
CA SER A 537 -5.92 -20.33 6.68
C SER A 537 -5.09 -19.22 6.05
N ARG A 538 -5.64 -18.00 6.01
CA ARG A 538 -4.98 -16.80 5.50
C ARG A 538 -4.01 -16.25 6.53
N LYS A 539 -2.79 -15.88 6.12
CA LYS A 539 -1.77 -15.32 7.01
C LYS A 539 -2.23 -13.98 7.62
N THR A 540 -1.62 -13.60 8.73
CA THR A 540 -1.80 -12.27 9.35
C THR A 540 -0.55 -11.42 9.13
N PRO A 541 -0.66 -10.18 8.62
CA PRO A 541 -1.86 -9.58 8.03
C PRO A 541 -2.28 -10.30 6.73
N PRO A 542 -3.59 -10.32 6.40
CA PRO A 542 -4.09 -11.02 5.23
C PRO A 542 -3.72 -10.30 3.93
N GLY A 543 -2.89 -10.94 3.11
CA GLY A 543 -2.55 -10.48 1.75
C GLY A 543 -3.55 -10.95 0.69
N ASP A 544 -3.23 -10.82 -0.59
CA ASP A 544 -4.10 -11.29 -1.69
C ASP A 544 -4.39 -12.81 -1.66
N GLY A 545 -5.66 -13.19 -1.67
CA GLY A 545 -6.11 -14.58 -1.50
C GLY A 545 -5.95 -15.44 -2.76
N THR A 546 -5.62 -14.85 -3.90
CA THR A 546 -5.24 -15.60 -5.11
C THR A 546 -3.74 -15.91 -5.17
N VAL A 547 -2.97 -15.49 -4.16
CA VAL A 547 -1.52 -15.73 -4.07
C VAL A 547 -1.23 -16.80 -3.01
N THR A 548 -0.65 -17.92 -3.43
CA THR A 548 -0.32 -19.08 -2.58
C THR A 548 0.47 -18.70 -1.33
N ASP A 549 1.40 -17.75 -1.42
CA ASP A 549 2.24 -17.31 -0.29
C ASP A 549 1.45 -16.63 0.83
N ASN A 550 0.19 -16.25 0.61
CA ASN A 550 -0.67 -15.64 1.64
C ASN A 550 -1.49 -16.67 2.43
N TRP A 551 -1.30 -17.96 2.15
CA TRP A 551 -2.00 -19.07 2.81
C TRP A 551 -1.04 -19.99 3.55
N PHE A 552 -1.57 -20.70 4.54
CA PHE A 552 -0.85 -21.75 5.27
C PHE A 552 -1.82 -22.84 5.75
N THR A 553 -1.28 -24.03 5.99
CA THR A 553 -2.03 -25.14 6.59
C THR A 553 -2.07 -24.93 8.10
N SER A 554 -3.27 -24.87 8.68
CA SER A 554 -3.42 -24.61 10.11
C SER A 554 -2.69 -25.64 10.97
N ASN A 555 -2.07 -25.18 12.05
CA ASN A 555 -1.43 -26.01 13.07
C ASN A 555 -2.01 -25.77 14.47
N VAL A 556 -3.08 -24.98 14.56
CA VAL A 556 -3.78 -24.63 15.79
C VAL A 556 -5.10 -25.38 15.88
N THR A 557 -5.58 -25.60 17.10
CA THR A 557 -6.93 -26.12 17.35
C THR A 557 -7.61 -25.15 18.31
N LYS A 558 -8.54 -24.36 17.78
CA LYS A 558 -9.31 -23.35 18.53
C LYS A 558 -10.78 -23.44 18.15
N ASN A 559 -11.66 -23.32 19.13
CA ASN A 559 -13.11 -23.42 18.93
C ASN A 559 -13.57 -24.72 18.23
N ILE A 560 -12.77 -25.77 18.36
CA ILE A 560 -13.07 -27.14 17.94
C ILE A 560 -13.22 -28.02 19.20
N ASP A 561 -13.95 -29.12 19.09
CA ASP A 561 -14.18 -30.08 20.16
C ASP A 561 -12.88 -30.64 20.76
N SER A 562 -12.92 -30.94 22.06
CA SER A 562 -11.75 -31.44 22.77
C SER A 562 -11.44 -32.90 22.39
N GLY A 563 -10.17 -33.20 22.11
CA GLY A 563 -9.69 -34.57 21.89
C GLY A 563 -9.68 -35.01 20.43
N VAL A 564 -10.12 -34.16 19.50
CA VAL A 564 -9.96 -34.37 18.06
C VAL A 564 -8.55 -33.94 17.61
N LEU A 565 -8.08 -34.45 16.48
CA LEU A 565 -6.71 -34.21 16.00
C LEU A 565 -6.63 -33.07 14.98
N GLU A 566 -7.76 -32.71 14.39
CA GLU A 566 -7.94 -31.70 13.35
C GLU A 566 -7.37 -30.34 13.79
N LYS A 567 -6.93 -29.57 12.80
CA LYS A 567 -6.28 -28.28 13.00
C LYS A 567 -7.04 -27.21 12.24
N ALA A 568 -7.69 -26.34 13.01
CA ALA A 568 -8.41 -25.18 12.53
C ALA A 568 -8.70 -24.21 13.67
N SER A 569 -9.06 -22.99 13.32
CA SER A 569 -9.34 -21.92 14.27
C SER A 569 -10.56 -21.07 13.90
N PRO A 570 -11.74 -21.67 13.67
CA PRO A 570 -12.94 -20.90 13.36
C PRO A 570 -13.25 -19.90 14.49
N MET A 571 -13.58 -18.67 14.10
CA MET A 571 -13.87 -17.48 14.88
C MET A 571 -12.73 -17.06 15.84
N ASP A 572 -11.48 -17.31 15.45
CA ASP A 572 -10.26 -16.92 16.18
C ASP A 572 -9.20 -16.42 15.18
N ASP A 573 -8.13 -15.80 15.68
CA ASP A 573 -7.02 -15.37 14.84
C ASP A 573 -6.28 -16.57 14.24
N ASN A 574 -6.04 -16.52 12.93
CA ASN A 574 -5.16 -17.45 12.23
C ASN A 574 -3.71 -17.25 12.71
N ASN A 575 -3.27 -18.03 13.70
CA ASN A 575 -1.90 -17.99 14.20
C ASN A 575 -1.09 -19.11 13.52
N PRO A 576 -0.09 -18.78 12.68
CA PRO A 576 0.72 -19.77 11.96
C PRO A 576 1.73 -20.53 12.81
#